data_AF-A0AAN1M5C2-F1
#
_entry.id   AF-A0AAN1M5C2-F1
#
_cell.length_a   1.000
_cell.length_b   1.000
_cell.length_c   1.000
_cell.angle_alpha   90.00
_cell.angle_beta   90.00
_cell.angle_gamma   90.00
#
_symmetry.space_group_name_H-M   'P 1'
#
loop_
_entity.id
_entity.type
_entity.pdbx_description
1 polymer ?
#
loop_
_entity_poly.entity_id
_entity_poly.type
_entity_poly.pdbx_seq_one_letter_code
_entity_poly.pdbx_strand_id
1 'polypeptide(L)'
;MTKQYDYASFYPGQPFPYEQAETPSDYLETALAAERYIASKQLEDDDGVYWQEDGQSAYDISLFKGASGIAFFYLELHKATGEQRFADIARSAVLRISRFWRNAADKPVILFPGDIRFGLQLGVPGEGSILALAYKAFKEPEIERALRDIVAFLAENAKRDNEGGAYWNDNGLPISDGGAVLFLARFLGISDDADAKKLAVDAGEHILRSGREVGAGLSFDKPEPPAGDFGPNLETGTAGVAFVLEHVYRLTGDKKYLEAAEKAVTYLKTLLVPQEKGHLLPVRIEHDEPISKVTRTSTPRWATMIQTMASCRATTPNRSAIWANAAARSAPDASTIRLPRIPGTTRTST
;
A
#
# COMPACT_ATOMS: atom_id res chain seq x y z
N MET A 1 -14.33 -25.08 -31.39
CA MET A 1 -14.36 -24.57 -30.00
C MET A 1 -13.61 -23.25 -29.97
N THR A 2 -14.35 -22.15 -29.98
CA THR A 2 -13.79 -20.80 -29.93
C THR A 2 -13.31 -20.56 -28.50
N LYS A 3 -11.99 -20.42 -28.28
CA LYS A 3 -11.47 -20.01 -26.97
C LYS A 3 -12.06 -18.64 -26.66
N GLN A 4 -12.88 -18.56 -25.62
CA GLN A 4 -13.34 -17.30 -25.06
C GLN A 4 -12.10 -16.67 -24.41
N TYR A 5 -11.49 -15.70 -25.10
CA TYR A 5 -10.32 -15.00 -24.58
C TYR A 5 -10.77 -14.08 -23.46
N ASP A 6 -10.31 -14.34 -22.24
CA ASP A 6 -10.40 -13.41 -21.13
C ASP A 6 -9.53 -12.19 -21.44
N TYR A 7 -10.16 -11.02 -21.55
CA TYR A 7 -9.53 -9.75 -21.93
C TYR A 7 -8.45 -9.30 -20.92
N ALA A 8 -8.43 -9.87 -19.71
CA ALA A 8 -7.48 -9.54 -18.65
C ALA A 8 -6.22 -10.43 -18.61
N SER A 9 -6.18 -11.52 -19.37
CA SER A 9 -5.04 -12.44 -19.37
C SER A 9 -3.88 -11.93 -20.24
N PHE A 10 -2.68 -11.82 -19.67
CA PHE A 10 -1.47 -11.46 -20.43
C PHE A 10 -0.85 -12.68 -21.11
N TYR A 11 -0.55 -12.57 -22.41
CA TYR A 11 0.28 -13.54 -23.13
C TYR A 11 1.55 -12.87 -23.69
N PRO A 12 2.72 -13.53 -23.59
CA PRO A 12 3.94 -13.03 -24.23
C PRO A 12 3.72 -12.74 -25.72
N GLY A 13 3.98 -11.50 -26.14
CA GLY A 13 3.79 -11.05 -27.53
C GLY A 13 2.40 -10.49 -27.85
N GLN A 14 1.42 -10.60 -26.93
CA GLN A 14 0.16 -9.89 -27.07
C GLN A 14 0.35 -8.40 -26.72
N PRO A 15 -0.07 -7.47 -27.58
CA PRO A 15 -0.14 -6.07 -27.20
C PRO A 15 -1.16 -5.93 -26.06
N PHE A 16 -0.70 -5.51 -24.89
CA PHE A 16 -1.59 -5.12 -23.82
C PHE A 16 -2.22 -3.78 -24.21
N PRO A 17 -3.56 -3.65 -24.27
CA PRO A 17 -4.17 -2.35 -24.53
C PRO A 17 -3.80 -1.43 -23.36
N TYR A 18 -2.95 -0.47 -23.63
CA TYR A 18 -2.67 0.62 -22.72
C TYR A 18 -2.85 1.92 -23.47
N GLU A 19 -3.59 2.84 -22.87
CA GLU A 19 -3.59 4.23 -23.30
C GLU A 19 -2.59 4.95 -22.41
N GLN A 20 -1.61 5.59 -23.04
CA GLN A 20 -0.67 6.42 -22.31
C GLN A 20 -1.36 7.75 -22.03
N ALA A 21 -1.55 8.07 -20.75
CA ALA A 21 -1.98 9.41 -20.36
C ALA A 21 -0.96 10.45 -20.86
N GLU A 22 -1.45 11.48 -21.53
CA GLU A 22 -0.64 12.59 -22.05
C GLU A 22 -0.63 13.76 -21.05
N THR A 23 -1.71 13.89 -20.27
CA THR A 23 -1.89 14.98 -19.32
C THR A 23 -2.38 14.50 -17.95
N PRO A 24 -2.19 15.30 -16.88
CA PRO A 24 -2.81 15.03 -15.58
C PRO A 24 -4.34 14.86 -15.64
N SER A 25 -5.01 15.54 -16.58
CA SER A 25 -6.47 15.46 -16.76
C SER A 25 -6.92 14.09 -17.25
N ASP A 26 -6.12 13.38 -18.04
CA ASP A 26 -6.48 12.04 -18.53
C ASP A 26 -6.58 11.02 -17.37
N TYR A 27 -5.72 11.17 -16.36
CA TYR A 27 -5.82 10.38 -15.13
C TYR A 27 -7.09 10.71 -14.34
N LEU A 28 -7.47 11.99 -14.27
CA LEU A 28 -8.70 12.39 -13.59
C LEU A 28 -9.94 11.88 -14.31
N GLU A 29 -10.00 11.98 -15.63
CA GLU A 29 -11.11 11.44 -16.43
C GLU A 29 -11.23 9.92 -16.28
N THR A 30 -10.10 9.21 -16.23
CA THR A 30 -10.07 7.77 -15.94
C THR A 30 -10.63 7.48 -14.54
N ALA A 31 -10.24 8.26 -13.53
CA ALA A 31 -10.77 8.12 -12.17
C ALA A 31 -12.28 8.40 -12.11
N LEU A 32 -12.76 9.41 -12.81
CA LEU A 32 -14.19 9.73 -12.92
C LEU A 32 -14.96 8.65 -13.69
N ALA A 33 -14.35 8.00 -14.69
CA ALA A 33 -14.95 6.86 -15.37
C ALA A 33 -15.08 5.63 -14.43
N ALA A 34 -14.05 5.36 -13.63
CA ALA A 34 -14.11 4.33 -12.60
C ALA A 34 -15.16 4.66 -11.53
N GLU A 35 -15.25 5.92 -11.10
CA GLU A 35 -16.28 6.39 -10.16
C GLU A 35 -17.68 6.10 -10.69
N ARG A 36 -17.99 6.43 -11.95
CA ARG A 36 -19.31 6.14 -12.53
C ARG A 36 -19.68 4.66 -12.47
N TYR A 37 -18.70 3.78 -12.67
CA TYR A 37 -18.91 2.34 -12.53
C TYR A 37 -19.15 1.95 -11.07
N ILE A 38 -18.32 2.42 -10.13
CA ILE A 38 -18.45 2.15 -8.69
C ILE A 38 -19.79 2.68 -8.15
N ALA A 39 -20.20 3.88 -8.55
CA ALA A 39 -21.46 4.50 -8.18
C ALA A 39 -22.67 3.70 -8.67
N SER A 40 -22.58 3.06 -9.84
CA SER A 40 -23.66 2.18 -10.35
C SER A 40 -23.92 0.95 -9.48
N LYS A 41 -22.97 0.61 -8.60
CA LYS A 41 -23.04 -0.50 -7.65
C LYS A 41 -23.21 -0.02 -6.20
N GLN A 42 -23.40 1.28 -5.99
CA GLN A 42 -23.61 1.85 -4.68
C GLN A 42 -24.98 1.45 -4.13
N LEU A 43 -24.97 1.04 -2.87
CA LEU A 43 -26.17 0.77 -2.08
C LEU A 43 -26.19 1.74 -0.89
N GLU A 44 -27.39 1.98 -0.35
CA GLU A 44 -27.59 2.86 0.80
C GLU A 44 -28.75 2.33 1.64
N ASP A 45 -28.56 2.32 2.95
CA ASP A 45 -29.58 2.05 3.96
C ASP A 45 -29.43 3.06 5.12
N ASP A 46 -30.17 2.88 6.22
CA ASP A 46 -30.14 3.78 7.37
C ASP A 46 -28.75 3.90 8.04
N ASP A 47 -27.88 2.92 7.82
CA ASP A 47 -26.51 2.89 8.32
C ASP A 47 -25.48 3.52 7.36
N GLY A 48 -25.93 3.96 6.18
CA GLY A 48 -25.15 4.73 5.23
C GLY A 48 -24.75 3.95 3.97
N VAL A 49 -23.86 4.55 3.20
CA VAL A 49 -23.44 4.04 1.89
C VAL A 49 -22.57 2.80 2.02
N TYR A 50 -22.82 1.80 1.16
CA TYR A 50 -22.06 0.57 1.09
C TYR A 50 -22.01 -0.04 -0.31
N TRP A 51 -21.18 -1.08 -0.45
CA TRP A 51 -21.03 -1.87 -1.66
C TRP A 51 -21.01 -3.35 -1.30
N GLN A 52 -21.60 -4.18 -2.16
CA GLN A 52 -21.67 -5.61 -1.99
C GLN A 52 -21.46 -6.29 -3.34
N GLU A 53 -20.62 -7.33 -3.36
CA GLU A 53 -20.39 -8.12 -4.56
C GLU A 53 -21.58 -9.06 -4.83
N ASP A 54 -21.98 -9.16 -6.09
CA ASP A 54 -23.10 -9.98 -6.52
C ASP A 54 -22.88 -11.45 -6.09
N GLY A 55 -23.82 -12.01 -5.34
CA GLY A 55 -23.76 -13.40 -4.87
C GLY A 55 -22.97 -13.62 -3.57
N GLN A 56 -22.36 -12.59 -2.99
CA GLN A 56 -21.76 -12.67 -1.65
C GLN A 56 -22.79 -12.33 -0.58
N SER A 57 -22.91 -13.18 0.45
CA SER A 57 -23.85 -12.96 1.57
C SER A 57 -23.31 -12.03 2.66
N ALA A 58 -22.00 -11.81 2.69
CA ALA A 58 -21.33 -11.02 3.72
C ALA A 58 -20.84 -9.68 3.15
N TYR A 59 -21.12 -8.61 3.90
CA TYR A 59 -20.59 -7.27 3.64
C TYR A 59 -19.09 -7.23 3.96
N ASP A 60 -18.25 -6.98 2.96
CA ASP A 60 -16.81 -6.86 3.11
C ASP A 60 -16.39 -5.39 3.26
N ILE A 61 -15.67 -5.09 4.35
CA ILE A 61 -15.20 -3.74 4.66
C ILE A 61 -13.69 -3.57 4.49
N SER A 62 -12.98 -4.61 4.06
CA SER A 62 -11.52 -4.61 3.93
C SER A 62 -10.99 -3.54 2.99
N LEU A 63 -9.72 -3.18 3.15
CA LEU A 63 -9.03 -2.27 2.26
C LEU A 63 -8.82 -2.88 0.86
N PHE A 64 -8.58 -4.19 0.78
CA PHE A 64 -8.21 -4.88 -0.45
C PHE A 64 -9.36 -5.03 -1.44
N LYS A 65 -10.54 -5.44 -0.96
CA LYS A 65 -11.69 -5.76 -1.82
C LYS A 65 -13.02 -5.23 -1.30
N GLY A 66 -13.00 -4.52 -0.17
CA GLY A 66 -14.20 -4.09 0.53
C GLY A 66 -14.42 -2.57 0.54
N ALA A 67 -15.39 -2.16 1.34
CA ALA A 67 -15.85 -0.78 1.43
C ALA A 67 -14.76 0.22 1.85
N SER A 68 -13.74 -0.18 2.62
CA SER A 68 -12.66 0.75 3.02
C SER A 68 -11.81 1.21 1.85
N GLY A 69 -11.51 0.33 0.88
CA GLY A 69 -10.81 0.71 -0.34
C GLY A 69 -11.61 1.70 -1.18
N ILE A 70 -12.93 1.49 -1.27
CA ILE A 70 -13.83 2.37 -2.02
C ILE A 70 -14.00 3.72 -1.29
N ALA A 71 -14.14 3.72 0.03
CA ALA A 71 -14.19 4.94 0.83
C ALA A 71 -12.89 5.77 0.69
N PHE A 72 -11.73 5.11 0.69
CA PHE A 72 -10.46 5.75 0.41
C PHE A 72 -10.41 6.38 -0.99
N PHE A 73 -10.92 5.68 -2.00
CA PHE A 73 -11.04 6.22 -3.35
C PHE A 73 -11.87 7.52 -3.37
N TYR A 74 -13.04 7.56 -2.74
CA TYR A 74 -13.86 8.77 -2.67
C TYR A 74 -13.21 9.91 -1.87
N LEU A 75 -12.47 9.60 -0.79
CA LEU A 75 -11.68 10.59 -0.05
C LEU A 75 -10.61 11.23 -0.94
N GLU A 76 -9.90 10.44 -1.75
CA GLU A 76 -8.87 10.96 -2.67
C GLU A 76 -9.48 11.67 -3.87
N LEU A 77 -10.63 11.21 -4.37
CA LEU A 77 -11.34 11.87 -5.47
C LEU A 77 -11.86 13.25 -5.03
N HIS A 78 -12.41 13.37 -3.82
CA HIS A 78 -12.77 14.66 -3.24
C HIS A 78 -11.55 15.59 -3.14
N LYS A 79 -10.38 15.10 -2.71
CA LYS A 79 -9.16 15.93 -2.66
C LYS A 79 -8.71 16.38 -4.05
N ALA A 80 -8.91 15.55 -5.07
CA ALA A 80 -8.50 15.84 -6.44
C ALA A 80 -9.43 16.84 -7.13
N THR A 81 -10.74 16.80 -6.85
CA THR A 81 -11.75 17.62 -7.55
C THR A 81 -12.29 18.78 -6.73
N GLY A 82 -12.25 18.68 -5.40
CA GLY A 82 -12.94 19.59 -4.48
C GLY A 82 -14.46 19.42 -4.45
N GLU A 83 -15.02 18.41 -5.13
CA GLU A 83 -16.47 18.23 -5.22
C GLU A 83 -17.05 17.63 -3.94
N GLN A 84 -18.06 18.29 -3.38
CA GLN A 84 -18.66 17.93 -2.10
C GLN A 84 -19.36 16.55 -2.15
N ARG A 85 -19.98 16.18 -3.27
CA ARG A 85 -20.64 14.86 -3.42
C ARG A 85 -19.72 13.68 -3.10
N PHE A 86 -18.44 13.77 -3.44
CA PHE A 86 -17.47 12.70 -3.13
C PHE A 86 -17.12 12.67 -1.64
N ALA A 87 -17.05 13.83 -0.99
CA ALA A 87 -16.88 13.91 0.45
C ALA A 87 -18.10 13.33 1.18
N ASP A 88 -19.32 13.59 0.70
CA ASP A 88 -20.54 13.08 1.32
C ASP A 88 -20.64 11.55 1.22
N ILE A 89 -20.31 10.98 0.06
CA ILE A 89 -20.24 9.52 -0.14
C ILE A 89 -19.16 8.91 0.76
N ALA A 90 -17.95 9.49 0.78
CA ALA A 90 -16.87 9.04 1.64
C ALA A 90 -17.28 9.08 3.13
N ARG A 91 -17.88 10.19 3.58
CA ARG A 91 -18.34 10.38 4.96
C ARG A 91 -19.40 9.35 5.35
N SER A 92 -20.38 9.10 4.47
CA SER A 92 -21.41 8.09 4.71
C SER A 92 -20.81 6.69 4.84
N ALA A 93 -19.90 6.31 3.93
CA ALA A 93 -19.25 5.00 3.95
C ALA A 93 -18.35 4.79 5.19
N VAL A 94 -17.55 5.77 5.59
CA VAL A 94 -16.65 5.63 6.76
C VAL A 94 -17.41 5.64 8.08
N LEU A 95 -18.55 6.32 8.18
CA LEU A 95 -19.44 6.20 9.34
C LEU A 95 -19.98 4.78 9.46
N ARG A 96 -20.42 4.18 8.34
CA ARG A 96 -20.81 2.76 8.32
C ARG A 96 -19.66 1.86 8.76
N ILE A 97 -18.46 2.01 8.17
CA ILE A 97 -17.28 1.21 8.53
C ILE A 97 -16.99 1.33 10.05
N SER A 98 -17.11 2.53 10.62
CA SER A 98 -16.89 2.75 12.06
C SER A 98 -17.88 2.03 12.98
N ARG A 99 -19.08 1.68 12.49
CA ARG A 99 -20.08 0.88 13.21
C ARG A 99 -19.82 -0.61 13.08
N PHE A 100 -19.38 -1.04 11.90
CA PHE A 100 -19.31 -2.46 11.55
C PHE A 100 -17.90 -3.06 11.56
N TRP A 101 -16.86 -2.31 11.92
CA TRP A 101 -15.48 -2.82 11.94
C TRP A 101 -15.31 -4.09 12.79
N ARG A 102 -16.12 -4.27 13.85
CA ARG A 102 -16.12 -5.48 14.68
C ARG A 102 -16.47 -6.75 13.89
N ASN A 103 -17.23 -6.64 12.80
CA ASN A 103 -17.50 -7.79 11.93
C ASN A 103 -16.23 -8.37 11.30
N ALA A 104 -15.25 -7.51 10.98
CA ALA A 104 -13.92 -7.95 10.54
C ALA A 104 -13.06 -8.47 11.70
N ALA A 105 -13.25 -7.91 12.90
CA ALA A 105 -12.55 -8.36 14.10
C ALA A 105 -12.99 -9.74 14.59
N ASP A 106 -14.26 -10.12 14.43
CA ASP A 106 -14.83 -11.35 15.00
C ASP A 106 -14.48 -12.64 14.25
N LYS A 107 -14.15 -12.56 12.95
CA LYS A 107 -13.97 -13.75 12.09
C LYS A 107 -12.53 -13.91 11.58
N PRO A 108 -11.77 -14.94 12.04
CA PRO A 108 -10.42 -15.19 11.55
C PRO A 108 -10.32 -15.16 10.04
N VAL A 109 -9.36 -14.40 9.53
CA VAL A 109 -9.03 -14.37 8.10
C VAL A 109 -7.74 -15.15 7.96
N ILE A 110 -7.86 -16.45 7.69
CA ILE A 110 -6.71 -17.33 7.60
C ILE A 110 -6.14 -17.27 6.19
N LEU A 111 -4.99 -16.62 6.05
CA LEU A 111 -4.20 -16.60 4.83
C LEU A 111 -2.74 -16.82 5.21
N PHE A 112 -2.08 -17.74 4.49
CA PHE A 112 -0.73 -18.25 4.75
C PHE A 112 0.21 -17.28 5.50
N PRO A 113 0.81 -17.65 6.65
CA PRO A 113 0.57 -18.82 7.51
C PRO A 113 -0.32 -18.52 8.74
N GLY A 114 -1.16 -17.50 8.74
CA GLY A 114 -1.84 -17.08 9.98
C GLY A 114 -3.11 -16.26 9.82
N ASP A 115 -3.60 -15.79 10.95
CA ASP A 115 -4.74 -14.87 11.00
C ASP A 115 -4.29 -13.46 10.63
N ILE A 116 -4.66 -13.04 9.41
CA ILE A 116 -4.30 -11.73 8.84
C ILE A 116 -5.35 -10.64 9.14
N ARG A 117 -6.29 -10.89 10.07
CA ARG A 117 -7.16 -9.84 10.63
C ARG A 117 -6.40 -8.69 11.29
N PHE A 118 -5.13 -8.89 11.62
CA PHE A 118 -4.23 -7.88 12.16
C PHE A 118 -3.37 -7.19 11.08
N GLY A 119 -3.66 -7.44 9.81
CA GLY A 119 -2.99 -6.88 8.64
C GLY A 119 -3.66 -5.65 8.04
N LEU A 120 -2.96 -4.99 7.13
CA LEU A 120 -3.45 -3.76 6.48
C LEU A 120 -4.50 -4.03 5.39
N GLN A 121 -4.36 -5.10 4.61
CA GLN A 121 -5.17 -5.31 3.41
C GLN A 121 -6.55 -5.89 3.72
N LEU A 122 -6.61 -6.89 4.60
CA LEU A 122 -7.80 -7.70 4.86
C LEU A 122 -8.20 -7.72 6.34
N GLY A 123 -7.58 -6.86 7.14
CA GLY A 123 -7.73 -6.86 8.59
C GLY A 123 -7.96 -5.48 9.16
N VAL A 124 -8.41 -5.47 10.43
CA VAL A 124 -8.85 -4.32 11.23
C VAL A 124 -7.94 -3.08 11.13
N PRO A 125 -6.60 -3.22 11.09
CA PRO A 125 -5.70 -2.09 10.84
C PRO A 125 -5.93 -1.34 9.52
N GLY A 126 -6.37 -2.04 8.47
CA GLY A 126 -6.77 -1.47 7.20
C GLY A 126 -7.96 -0.52 7.32
N GLU A 127 -9.06 -1.01 7.90
CA GLU A 127 -10.25 -0.19 8.16
C GLU A 127 -9.89 0.99 9.07
N GLY A 128 -9.15 0.73 10.16
CA GLY A 128 -8.67 1.75 11.08
C GLY A 128 -7.83 2.83 10.38
N SER A 129 -7.01 2.47 9.40
CA SER A 129 -6.20 3.43 8.64
C SER A 129 -7.05 4.37 7.80
N ILE A 130 -8.14 3.86 7.22
CA ILE A 130 -9.10 4.67 6.45
C ILE A 130 -9.95 5.53 7.37
N LEU A 131 -10.37 5.00 8.53
CA LEU A 131 -11.04 5.78 9.57
C LEU A 131 -10.15 6.92 10.07
N ALA A 132 -8.84 6.71 10.26
CA ALA A 132 -7.91 7.76 10.70
C ALA A 132 -7.73 8.86 9.64
N LEU A 133 -7.74 8.49 8.36
CA LEU A 133 -7.77 9.46 7.25
C LEU A 133 -9.06 10.27 7.25
N ALA A 134 -10.21 9.60 7.39
CA ALA A 134 -11.51 10.22 7.43
C ALA A 134 -11.68 11.15 8.64
N TYR A 135 -11.17 10.78 9.81
CA TYR A 135 -11.21 11.61 11.01
C TYR A 135 -10.44 12.93 10.82
N LYS A 136 -9.32 12.92 10.08
CA LYS A 136 -8.62 14.17 9.73
C LYS A 136 -9.50 15.09 8.87
N ALA A 137 -10.34 14.53 7.99
CA ALA A 137 -11.21 15.28 7.09
C ALA A 137 -12.51 15.75 7.76
N PHE A 138 -13.18 14.89 8.52
CA PHE A 138 -14.57 15.11 8.97
C PHE A 138 -14.71 15.36 10.47
N LYS A 139 -13.75 14.93 11.30
CA LYS A 139 -13.77 15.12 12.77
C LYS A 139 -15.01 14.53 13.47
N GLU A 140 -15.54 13.42 12.93
CA GLU A 140 -16.70 12.74 13.52
C GLU A 140 -16.35 12.03 14.84
N PRO A 141 -17.08 12.28 15.94
CA PRO A 141 -16.84 11.61 17.23
C PRO A 141 -17.01 10.09 17.17
N GLU A 142 -17.90 9.59 16.31
CA GLU A 142 -18.11 8.17 16.11
C GLU A 142 -16.86 7.48 15.54
N ILE A 143 -16.19 8.13 14.58
CA ILE A 143 -14.93 7.65 14.02
C ILE A 143 -13.82 7.67 15.07
N GLU A 144 -13.75 8.73 15.89
CA GLU A 144 -12.76 8.80 16.98
C GLU A 144 -12.91 7.64 17.97
N ARG A 145 -14.15 7.34 18.37
CA ARG A 145 -14.44 6.20 19.27
C ARG A 145 -14.02 4.89 18.63
N ALA A 146 -14.39 4.64 17.37
CA ALA A 146 -14.00 3.43 16.66
C ALA A 146 -12.47 3.26 16.57
N LEU A 147 -11.73 4.35 16.34
CA LEU A 147 -10.27 4.33 16.30
C LEU A 147 -9.66 3.90 17.64
N ARG A 148 -10.15 4.45 18.76
CA ARG A 148 -9.70 4.06 20.10
C ARG A 148 -10.05 2.60 20.41
N ASP A 149 -11.24 2.16 20.03
CA ASP A 149 -11.65 0.76 20.20
C ASP A 149 -10.79 -0.21 19.38
N ILE A 150 -10.38 0.17 18.16
CA ILE A 150 -9.46 -0.64 17.35
C ILE A 150 -8.08 -0.74 18.00
N VAL A 151 -7.56 0.37 18.56
CA VAL A 151 -6.28 0.34 19.31
C VAL A 151 -6.39 -0.59 20.51
N ALA A 152 -7.48 -0.51 21.27
CA ALA A 152 -7.74 -1.41 22.40
C ALA A 152 -7.81 -2.88 21.95
N PHE A 153 -8.51 -3.17 20.86
CA PHE A 153 -8.57 -4.50 20.26
C PHE A 153 -7.18 -5.04 19.90
N LEU A 154 -6.33 -4.23 19.28
CA LEU A 154 -4.96 -4.62 18.96
C LEU A 154 -4.14 -4.90 20.23
N ALA A 155 -4.28 -4.06 21.26
CA ALA A 155 -3.57 -4.24 22.53
C ALA A 155 -4.00 -5.53 23.26
N GLU A 156 -5.31 -5.81 23.30
CA GLU A 156 -5.90 -6.99 23.94
C GLU A 156 -5.47 -8.31 23.25
N ASN A 157 -5.25 -8.27 21.94
CA ASN A 157 -4.90 -9.44 21.14
C ASN A 157 -3.38 -9.58 20.88
N ALA A 158 -2.56 -8.64 21.37
CA ALA A 158 -1.13 -8.71 21.22
C ALA A 158 -0.52 -9.77 22.15
N LYS A 159 0.27 -10.66 21.57
CA LYS A 159 1.16 -11.58 22.28
C LYS A 159 2.48 -10.89 22.59
N ARG A 160 3.24 -11.47 23.53
CA ARG A 160 4.55 -10.96 23.95
C ARG A 160 5.63 -12.00 23.71
N ASP A 161 6.72 -11.59 23.07
CA ASP A 161 7.92 -12.42 22.99
C ASP A 161 8.73 -12.35 24.29
N ASN A 162 9.78 -13.15 24.38
CA ASN A 162 10.67 -13.23 25.54
C ASN A 162 11.51 -11.96 25.78
N GLU A 163 11.56 -11.04 24.81
CA GLU A 163 12.27 -9.76 24.89
C GLU A 163 11.30 -8.57 25.09
N GLY A 164 10.02 -8.83 25.34
CA GLY A 164 9.00 -7.81 25.56
C GLY A 164 8.42 -7.18 24.29
N GLY A 165 8.79 -7.67 23.11
CA GLY A 165 8.19 -7.28 21.84
C GLY A 165 6.73 -7.72 21.74
N ALA A 166 5.94 -6.99 20.95
CA ALA A 166 4.54 -7.30 20.68
C ALA A 166 4.39 -7.96 19.32
N TYR A 167 3.47 -8.92 19.19
CA TYR A 167 3.15 -9.54 17.90
C TYR A 167 1.74 -10.12 17.91
N TRP A 168 1.15 -10.39 16.75
CA TRP A 168 -0.16 -11.06 16.67
C TRP A 168 -0.03 -12.41 15.98
N ASN A 169 0.53 -12.39 14.77
CA ASN A 169 0.73 -13.59 13.95
C ASN A 169 2.20 -13.88 13.64
N ASP A 170 3.13 -13.19 14.32
CA ASP A 170 4.58 -13.44 14.25
C ASP A 170 5.08 -13.26 12.82
N ASN A 171 4.57 -12.24 12.13
CA ASN A 171 4.88 -11.97 10.74
C ASN A 171 4.84 -10.46 10.50
N GLY A 172 6.01 -9.85 10.33
CA GLY A 172 6.18 -8.40 10.22
C GLY A 172 5.74 -7.77 8.89
N LEU A 173 5.19 -8.56 7.96
CA LEU A 173 4.71 -8.06 6.67
C LEU A 173 3.51 -7.10 6.83
N PRO A 174 3.32 -6.13 5.92
CA PRO A 174 2.16 -5.23 5.96
C PRO A 174 0.79 -5.92 5.88
N ILE A 175 0.70 -7.07 5.21
CA ILE A 175 -0.50 -7.94 5.25
C ILE A 175 -0.79 -8.57 6.62
N SER A 176 0.02 -8.24 7.62
CA SER A 176 0.19 -8.97 8.87
C SER A 176 0.56 -7.99 9.99
N ASP A 177 1.39 -8.35 10.97
CA ASP A 177 1.76 -7.48 12.11
C ASP A 177 2.29 -6.10 11.68
N GLY A 178 2.95 -6.02 10.52
CA GLY A 178 3.39 -4.75 9.94
C GLY A 178 2.22 -3.78 9.64
N GLY A 179 1.06 -4.31 9.26
CA GLY A 179 -0.16 -3.53 9.04
C GLY A 179 -0.70 -2.91 10.33
N ALA A 180 -0.68 -3.65 11.44
CA ALA A 180 -1.01 -3.12 12.76
C ALA A 180 -0.08 -1.96 13.15
N VAL A 181 1.23 -2.09 12.93
CA VAL A 181 2.20 -1.00 13.18
C VAL A 181 1.91 0.22 12.31
N LEU A 182 1.60 0.03 11.02
CA LEU A 182 1.27 1.15 10.12
C LEU A 182 -0.01 1.87 10.53
N PHE A 183 -1.03 1.14 10.98
CA PHE A 183 -2.24 1.73 11.55
C PHE A 183 -1.93 2.52 12.82
N LEU A 184 -1.21 1.93 13.77
CA LEU A 184 -0.86 2.60 15.03
C LEU A 184 -0.05 3.88 14.76
N ALA A 185 0.90 3.84 13.83
CA ALA A 185 1.63 5.03 13.39
C ALA A 185 0.69 6.11 12.82
N ARG A 186 -0.34 5.71 12.08
CA ARG A 186 -1.34 6.64 11.54
C ARG A 186 -2.25 7.23 12.62
N PHE A 187 -2.68 6.41 13.57
CA PHE A 187 -3.45 6.84 14.75
C PHE A 187 -2.66 7.82 15.61
N LEU A 188 -1.37 7.59 15.82
CA LEU A 188 -0.48 8.50 16.54
C LEU A 188 -0.25 9.84 15.81
N GLY A 189 -0.57 9.90 14.51
CA GLY A 189 -0.61 11.15 13.76
C GLY A 189 -1.85 12.02 14.04
N ILE A 190 -2.78 11.57 14.88
CA ILE A 190 -3.99 12.29 15.31
C ILE A 190 -4.26 12.24 16.82
N SER A 191 -3.49 11.44 17.57
CA SER A 191 -3.66 11.24 19.02
C SER A 191 -2.29 11.15 19.69
N ASP A 192 -2.16 11.70 20.90
CA ASP A 192 -0.95 11.57 21.73
C ASP A 192 -1.12 10.43 22.76
N ASP A 193 -1.29 9.22 22.25
CA ASP A 193 -1.58 8.04 23.06
C ASP A 193 -0.29 7.26 23.37
N ALA A 194 0.16 7.36 24.62
CA ALA A 194 1.42 6.78 25.06
C ALA A 194 1.40 5.23 25.00
N ASP A 195 0.26 4.61 25.26
CA ASP A 195 0.11 3.15 25.25
C ASP A 195 0.10 2.62 23.82
N ALA A 196 -0.60 3.30 22.91
CA ALA A 196 -0.57 3.00 21.48
C ALA A 196 0.84 3.18 20.90
N LYS A 197 1.57 4.22 21.32
CA LYS A 197 2.97 4.42 20.95
C LYS A 197 3.85 3.28 21.44
N LYS A 198 3.70 2.89 22.70
CA LYS A 198 4.44 1.75 23.26
C LYS A 198 4.15 0.47 22.48
N LEU A 199 2.88 0.18 22.19
CA LEU A 199 2.48 -1.00 21.42
C LEU A 199 3.12 -1.03 20.02
N ALA A 200 3.12 0.11 19.31
CA ALA A 200 3.75 0.23 17.99
C ALA A 200 5.26 0.00 18.04
N VAL A 201 5.93 0.53 19.07
CA VAL A 201 7.38 0.37 19.28
C VAL A 201 7.71 -1.07 19.64
N ASP A 202 7.00 -1.68 20.59
CA ASP A 202 7.20 -3.06 20.99
C ASP A 202 7.03 -4.02 19.79
N ALA A 203 6.05 -3.75 18.91
CA ALA A 203 5.87 -4.51 17.67
C ALA A 203 6.99 -4.24 16.65
N GLY A 204 7.45 -3.00 16.54
CA GLY A 204 8.61 -2.64 15.73
C GLY A 204 9.90 -3.36 16.15
N GLU A 205 10.15 -3.52 17.45
CA GLU A 205 11.30 -4.30 17.96
C GLU A 205 11.21 -5.78 17.56
N HIS A 206 10.02 -6.37 17.72
CA HIS A 206 9.79 -7.76 17.34
C HIS A 206 10.04 -7.98 15.84
N ILE A 207 9.50 -7.10 14.99
CA ILE A 207 9.71 -7.13 13.55
C ILE A 207 11.19 -6.93 13.19
N LEU A 208 11.87 -5.98 13.83
CA LEU A 208 13.28 -5.69 13.59
C LEU A 208 14.16 -6.93 13.83
N ARG A 209 13.90 -7.69 14.90
CA ARG A 209 14.63 -8.92 15.23
C ARG A 209 14.45 -10.05 14.22
N SER A 210 13.37 -10.06 13.46
CA SER A 210 13.13 -11.07 12.43
C SER A 210 14.03 -10.91 11.19
N GLY A 211 14.75 -9.80 11.09
CA GLY A 211 15.65 -9.52 9.96
C GLY A 211 16.84 -10.49 9.90
N ARG A 212 17.09 -11.03 8.71
CA ARG A 212 18.20 -11.94 8.43
C ARG A 212 19.22 -11.28 7.52
N GLU A 213 20.49 -11.34 7.90
CA GLU A 213 21.57 -10.78 7.07
C GLU A 213 21.72 -11.58 5.77
N VAL A 214 21.77 -10.86 4.63
CA VAL A 214 22.00 -11.44 3.30
C VAL A 214 23.03 -10.56 2.58
N GLY A 215 24.28 -11.03 2.56
CA GLY A 215 25.41 -10.22 2.09
C GLY A 215 25.54 -8.95 2.93
N ALA A 216 25.51 -7.78 2.28
CA ALA A 216 25.54 -6.47 2.96
C ALA A 216 24.14 -5.93 3.33
N GLY A 217 23.07 -6.65 2.99
CA GLY A 217 21.69 -6.23 3.22
C GLY A 217 20.97 -7.03 4.30
N LEU A 218 19.71 -6.69 4.53
CA LEU A 218 18.81 -7.35 5.48
C LEU A 218 17.56 -7.84 4.74
N SER A 219 17.26 -9.14 4.80
CA SER A 219 16.03 -9.72 4.27
C SER A 219 15.08 -10.01 5.43
N PHE A 220 13.79 -9.71 5.22
CA PHE A 220 12.71 -10.08 6.13
C PHE A 220 11.80 -11.16 5.50
N ASP A 221 12.29 -11.82 4.45
CA ASP A 221 11.55 -12.89 3.77
C ASP A 221 11.71 -14.18 4.60
N LYS A 222 10.59 -14.89 4.87
CA LYS A 222 10.61 -16.15 5.62
C LYS A 222 11.14 -17.30 4.73
N PRO A 223 12.23 -17.98 5.11
CA PRO A 223 12.83 -19.03 4.30
C PRO A 223 12.18 -20.42 4.47
N GLU A 224 11.21 -20.58 5.39
CA GLU A 224 10.67 -21.90 5.75
C GLU A 224 9.40 -22.30 4.97
N PRO A 225 9.21 -23.60 4.65
CA PRO A 225 8.04 -24.15 3.97
C PRO A 225 6.67 -23.74 4.54
N PRO A 226 5.69 -23.39 3.69
CA PRO A 226 5.80 -23.26 2.24
C PRO A 226 6.49 -21.93 1.86
N ALA A 227 7.81 -21.99 1.66
CA ALA A 227 8.63 -20.99 1.03
C ALA A 227 8.33 -21.08 -0.46
N GLY A 228 7.34 -20.31 -0.91
CA GLY A 228 6.89 -20.37 -2.30
C GLY A 228 6.18 -19.14 -2.82
N ASP A 229 5.60 -18.30 -1.96
CA ASP A 229 4.71 -17.23 -2.43
C ASP A 229 5.07 -15.81 -1.96
N PHE A 230 6.12 -15.65 -1.16
CA PHE A 230 6.53 -14.35 -0.62
C PHE A 230 7.70 -13.80 -1.43
N GLY A 231 7.52 -12.64 -2.05
CA GLY A 231 8.57 -11.95 -2.78
C GLY A 231 8.88 -10.59 -2.17
N PRO A 232 9.89 -9.87 -2.70
CA PRO A 232 10.49 -8.68 -2.08
C PRO A 232 9.59 -7.43 -2.07
N ASN A 233 8.31 -7.58 -2.42
CA ASN A 233 7.36 -6.51 -2.68
C ASN A 233 6.85 -5.81 -1.40
N LEU A 234 5.98 -4.81 -1.57
CA LEU A 234 5.46 -4.00 -0.47
C LEU A 234 4.48 -4.76 0.42
N GLU A 235 3.63 -5.60 -0.14
CA GLU A 235 2.53 -6.22 0.59
C GLU A 235 2.99 -7.42 1.41
N THR A 236 3.90 -8.20 0.83
CA THR A 236 4.24 -9.54 1.29
C THR A 236 5.75 -9.78 1.37
N GLY A 237 6.56 -8.71 1.36
CA GLY A 237 8.02 -8.80 1.30
C GLY A 237 8.81 -7.80 2.13
N THR A 238 10.13 -7.95 1.99
CA THR A 238 11.14 -7.07 2.60
C THR A 238 10.92 -5.57 2.34
N ALA A 239 10.40 -5.15 1.17
CA ALA A 239 10.10 -3.72 0.94
C ALA A 239 8.99 -3.20 1.87
N GLY A 240 7.99 -4.03 2.15
CA GLY A 240 6.94 -3.74 3.12
C GLY A 240 7.48 -3.56 4.53
N VAL A 241 8.35 -4.47 4.96
CA VAL A 241 8.96 -4.39 6.29
C VAL A 241 9.87 -3.18 6.42
N ALA A 242 10.65 -2.85 5.39
CA ALA A 242 11.44 -1.62 5.37
C ALA A 242 10.56 -0.37 5.54
N PHE A 243 9.39 -0.35 4.91
CA PHE A 243 8.41 0.73 5.07
C PHE A 243 7.82 0.81 6.49
N VAL A 244 7.54 -0.34 7.11
CA VAL A 244 7.10 -0.43 8.51
C VAL A 244 8.17 0.12 9.46
N LEU A 245 9.42 -0.33 9.33
CA LEU A 245 10.53 0.12 10.19
C LEU A 245 10.81 1.62 10.03
N GLU A 246 10.64 2.16 8.83
CA GLU A 246 10.73 3.60 8.60
C GLU A 246 9.64 4.39 9.36
N HIS A 247 8.42 3.83 9.48
CA HIS A 247 7.37 4.43 10.31
C HIS A 247 7.71 4.36 11.79
N VAL A 248 8.27 3.25 12.27
CA VAL A 248 8.74 3.14 13.67
C VAL A 248 9.87 4.15 13.94
N TYR A 249 10.79 4.35 13.00
CA TYR A 249 11.78 5.42 13.08
C TYR A 249 11.13 6.80 13.21
N ARG A 250 10.10 7.12 12.42
CA ARG A 250 9.40 8.41 12.54
C ARG A 250 8.74 8.61 13.91
N LEU A 251 8.23 7.55 14.53
CA LEU A 251 7.61 7.61 15.85
C LEU A 251 8.61 7.79 16.99
N THR A 252 9.82 7.26 16.85
CA THR A 252 10.81 7.13 17.94
C THR A 252 12.01 8.06 17.79
N GLY A 253 12.44 8.33 16.57
CA GLY A 253 13.74 8.93 16.25
C GLY A 253 14.93 7.97 16.41
N ASP A 254 14.70 6.70 16.75
CA ASP A 254 15.78 5.73 16.95
C ASP A 254 16.33 5.22 15.61
N LYS A 255 17.59 5.55 15.35
CA LYS A 255 18.25 5.30 14.06
C LYS A 255 18.35 3.83 13.70
N LYS A 256 18.31 2.89 14.66
CA LYS A 256 18.42 1.45 14.36
C LYS A 256 17.36 0.97 13.37
N TYR A 257 16.14 1.52 13.45
CA TYR A 257 15.05 1.17 12.53
C TYR A 257 15.30 1.71 11.12
N LEU A 258 15.83 2.93 11.02
CA LEU A 258 16.22 3.53 9.74
C LEU A 258 17.36 2.75 9.10
N GLU A 259 18.40 2.43 9.87
CA GLU A 259 19.55 1.65 9.40
C GLU A 259 19.13 0.26 8.91
N ALA A 260 18.20 -0.40 9.61
CA ALA A 260 17.62 -1.66 9.17
C ALA A 260 16.82 -1.53 7.87
N ALA A 261 16.02 -0.47 7.72
CA ALA A 261 15.31 -0.19 6.47
C ALA A 261 16.27 0.10 5.31
N GLU A 262 17.39 0.79 5.54
CA GLU A 262 18.43 1.03 4.53
C GLU A 262 19.18 -0.25 4.13
N LYS A 263 19.46 -1.14 5.09
CA LYS A 263 19.98 -2.48 4.81
C LYS A 263 18.98 -3.33 4.03
N ALA A 264 17.69 -3.20 4.31
CA ALA A 264 16.65 -3.85 3.51
C ALA A 264 16.63 -3.36 2.06
N VAL A 265 16.73 -2.05 1.83
CA VAL A 265 16.91 -1.49 0.48
C VAL A 265 18.18 -2.00 -0.20
N THR A 266 19.26 -2.19 0.55
CA THR A 266 20.50 -2.77 0.03
C THR A 266 20.30 -4.21 -0.46
N TYR A 267 19.54 -5.02 0.28
CA TYR A 267 19.12 -6.35 -0.18
C TYR A 267 18.22 -6.26 -1.41
N LEU A 268 17.18 -5.41 -1.41
CA LEU A 268 16.24 -5.28 -2.54
C LEU A 268 16.95 -4.90 -3.85
N LYS A 269 18.03 -4.10 -3.77
CA LYS A 269 18.83 -3.73 -4.95
C LYS A 269 19.52 -4.91 -5.63
N THR A 270 19.81 -5.99 -4.90
CA THR A 270 20.42 -7.19 -5.49
C THR A 270 19.43 -7.99 -6.34
N LEU A 271 18.13 -7.72 -6.17
CA LEU A 271 17.02 -8.42 -6.84
C LEU A 271 16.47 -7.65 -8.05
N LEU A 272 16.99 -6.46 -8.34
CA LEU A 272 16.48 -5.61 -9.40
C LEU A 272 16.76 -6.20 -10.78
N VAL A 273 15.71 -6.29 -11.60
CA VAL A 273 15.79 -6.71 -13.00
C VAL A 273 15.83 -5.47 -13.90
N PRO A 274 16.94 -5.18 -14.59
CA PRO A 274 17.06 -4.00 -15.44
C PRO A 274 16.07 -4.04 -16.61
N GLN A 275 15.49 -2.90 -16.94
CA GLN A 275 14.62 -2.69 -18.09
C GLN A 275 15.24 -1.69 -19.07
N GLU A 276 14.65 -1.51 -20.26
CA GLU A 276 15.04 -0.43 -21.18
C GLU A 276 14.94 0.94 -20.51
N LYS A 277 13.93 1.14 -19.64
CA LYS A 277 13.79 2.30 -18.76
C LYS A 277 13.54 1.84 -17.32
N GLY A 278 14.51 2.07 -16.44
CA GLY A 278 14.40 1.76 -15.01
C GLY A 278 14.67 0.31 -14.65
N HIS A 279 14.14 -0.13 -13.52
CA HIS A 279 14.31 -1.48 -12.98
C HIS A 279 12.98 -2.02 -12.47
N LEU A 280 12.81 -3.34 -12.52
CA LEU A 280 11.67 -4.04 -11.89
C LEU A 280 12.14 -4.79 -10.65
N LEU A 281 11.35 -4.71 -9.60
CA LEU A 281 11.44 -5.59 -8.45
C LEU A 281 10.43 -6.74 -8.67
N PRO A 282 10.86 -8.01 -8.72
CA PRO A 282 9.96 -9.12 -9.02
C PRO A 282 8.96 -9.35 -7.89
N VAL A 283 7.75 -9.81 -8.23
CA VAL A 283 6.70 -10.11 -7.24
C VAL A 283 7.03 -11.37 -6.43
N ARG A 284 7.82 -12.29 -7.00
CA ARG A 284 8.27 -13.56 -6.39
C ARG A 284 9.72 -13.85 -6.76
N ILE A 285 10.43 -14.54 -5.88
CA ILE A 285 11.78 -15.05 -6.13
C ILE A 285 11.69 -16.58 -6.05
N GLU A 286 12.03 -17.27 -7.13
CA GLU A 286 12.16 -18.73 -7.10
C GLU A 286 13.53 -19.07 -6.51
N HIS A 287 13.57 -19.86 -5.42
CA HIS A 287 14.80 -20.15 -4.69
C HIS A 287 15.76 -21.12 -5.41
N ASP A 288 15.32 -21.80 -6.48
CA ASP A 288 16.07 -22.86 -7.17
C ASP A 288 16.50 -22.54 -8.62
N GLU A 289 16.20 -21.35 -9.15
CA GLU A 289 16.61 -20.93 -10.50
C GLU A 289 17.59 -19.74 -10.42
N PRO A 290 18.70 -19.74 -11.19
CA PRO A 290 19.59 -18.58 -11.25
C PRO A 290 18.79 -17.36 -11.77
N ILE A 291 18.91 -16.21 -11.09
CA ILE A 291 18.18 -14.95 -11.39
C ILE A 291 18.24 -14.56 -12.88
N SER A 292 19.31 -14.96 -13.60
CA SER A 292 19.45 -14.79 -15.05
C SER A 292 18.39 -15.50 -15.91
N LYS A 293 17.61 -16.42 -15.33
CA LYS A 293 16.56 -17.20 -15.98
C LYS A 293 15.14 -16.83 -15.53
N VAL A 294 14.95 -15.75 -14.77
CA VAL A 294 13.62 -15.18 -14.50
C VAL A 294 13.05 -14.61 -15.81
N THR A 295 12.65 -15.53 -16.70
CA THR A 295 11.95 -15.26 -17.93
C THR A 295 10.56 -14.80 -17.56
N ARG A 296 10.24 -13.53 -17.82
CA ARG A 296 8.94 -13.01 -18.31
C ARG A 296 7.66 -13.80 -17.91
N THR A 297 7.58 -14.37 -16.72
CA THR A 297 6.41 -15.08 -16.23
C THR A 297 5.51 -14.05 -15.56
N SER A 298 4.70 -13.49 -16.44
CA SER A 298 3.46 -12.76 -16.21
C SER A 298 2.85 -12.90 -14.82
N THR A 299 2.94 -11.83 -14.05
CA THR A 299 1.91 -11.44 -13.07
C THR A 299 1.35 -10.10 -13.53
N PRO A 300 0.03 -9.88 -13.41
CA PRO A 300 -0.60 -8.70 -13.99
C PRO A 300 -0.11 -7.42 -13.32
N ARG A 301 0.25 -6.43 -14.14
CA ARG A 301 0.92 -5.17 -13.76
C ARG A 301 0.15 -4.29 -12.74
N TRP A 302 -1.12 -4.60 -12.46
CA TRP A 302 -1.93 -3.85 -11.49
C TRP A 302 -1.37 -3.90 -10.07
N ALA A 303 -0.76 -5.02 -9.67
CA ALA A 303 -0.14 -5.16 -8.35
C ALA A 303 1.11 -4.27 -8.17
N THR A 304 1.87 -3.99 -9.25
CA THR A 304 3.12 -3.21 -9.17
C THR A 304 2.90 -1.70 -9.18
N MET A 305 1.82 -1.22 -9.82
CA MET A 305 1.60 0.21 -10.09
C MET A 305 1.04 0.98 -8.88
N ILE A 306 0.12 0.37 -8.11
CA ILE A 306 -0.44 0.97 -6.89
C ILE A 306 0.64 1.07 -5.79
N GLN A 307 1.52 0.06 -5.69
CA GLN A 307 2.58 -0.03 -4.67
C GLN A 307 3.67 1.04 -4.84
N THR A 308 4.03 1.39 -6.08
CA THR A 308 5.10 2.38 -6.34
C THR A 308 4.63 3.84 -6.12
N MET A 309 3.37 4.16 -6.48
CA MET A 309 2.84 5.52 -6.36
C MET A 309 2.46 5.89 -4.92
N ALA A 310 1.92 4.96 -4.14
CA ALA A 310 1.59 5.19 -2.73
C ALA A 310 2.85 5.48 -1.88
N SER A 311 3.96 4.78 -2.16
CA SER A 311 5.26 5.01 -1.50
C SER A 311 5.85 6.39 -1.84
N CYS A 312 5.73 6.84 -3.10
CA CYS A 312 6.24 8.15 -3.52
C CYS A 312 5.42 9.33 -2.94
N ARG A 313 4.09 9.22 -2.85
CA ARG A 313 3.22 10.30 -2.32
C ARG A 313 3.22 10.41 -0.79
N ALA A 314 3.57 9.34 -0.07
CA ALA A 314 3.70 9.34 1.40
C ALA A 314 4.96 10.10 1.90
N THR A 315 5.77 10.63 0.98
CA THR A 315 6.94 11.45 1.29
C THR A 315 6.59 12.94 1.12
N THR A 316 6.61 13.70 2.22
CA THR A 316 6.51 15.16 2.18
C THR A 316 7.71 15.76 1.41
N PRO A 317 7.58 16.97 0.82
CA PRO A 317 8.62 17.55 -0.03
C PRO A 317 9.95 17.83 0.70
N ASN A 318 9.96 17.81 2.03
CA ASN A 318 11.12 18.09 2.84
C ASN A 318 11.37 16.92 3.79
N ARG A 319 12.39 16.11 3.48
CA ARG A 319 12.94 14.94 4.22
C ARG A 319 12.32 13.58 3.90
N SER A 320 12.67 13.02 2.74
CA SER A 320 12.93 11.58 2.56
C SER A 320 13.51 11.34 1.15
N ALA A 321 14.80 11.65 0.98
CA ALA A 321 15.53 11.49 -0.27
C ALA A 321 15.88 10.02 -0.61
N ILE A 322 15.21 9.04 -0.01
CA ILE A 322 15.53 7.61 -0.14
C ILE A 322 14.80 6.98 -1.34
N TRP A 323 13.55 7.37 -1.59
CA TRP A 323 12.75 6.84 -2.70
C TRP A 323 12.88 7.65 -4.00
N ALA A 324 13.16 8.97 -3.90
CA ALA A 324 13.42 9.82 -5.07
C ALA A 324 14.82 9.66 -5.67
N ASN A 325 15.85 9.37 -4.86
CA ASN A 325 17.24 9.25 -5.36
C ASN A 325 17.54 7.93 -6.09
N ALA A 326 16.70 6.90 -5.93
CA ALA A 326 16.83 5.69 -6.72
C ALA A 326 16.47 5.93 -8.21
N ALA A 327 15.66 6.95 -8.51
CA ALA A 327 15.30 7.35 -9.87
C ALA A 327 16.21 8.46 -10.45
N ALA A 328 16.77 9.34 -9.61
CA ALA A 328 17.44 10.56 -10.08
C ALA A 328 18.91 10.41 -10.53
N ARG A 329 19.62 9.33 -10.16
CA ARG A 329 21.06 9.15 -10.51
C ARG A 329 21.32 8.45 -11.85
N SER A 330 20.30 8.33 -12.70
CA SER A 330 20.40 7.70 -14.03
C SER A 330 19.98 8.62 -15.19
N ALA A 331 19.75 9.91 -14.94
CA ALA A 331 19.50 10.88 -16.00
C ALA A 331 20.84 11.38 -16.58
N PRO A 332 21.08 11.30 -17.91
CA PRO A 332 22.24 11.92 -18.51
C PRO A 332 22.16 13.46 -18.45
N ASP A 333 23.33 14.06 -18.26
CA ASP A 333 23.61 15.50 -18.16
C ASP A 333 22.87 16.34 -19.23
N ALA A 334 22.12 17.36 -18.78
CA ALA A 334 21.29 18.24 -19.60
C ALA A 334 22.08 19.30 -20.40
N SER A 335 23.37 19.07 -20.67
CA SER A 335 24.26 20.03 -21.35
C SER A 335 24.52 19.73 -22.85
N THR A 336 23.93 18.70 -23.44
CA THR A 336 24.25 18.29 -24.83
C THR A 336 23.08 18.17 -25.83
N ILE A 337 21.96 18.88 -25.64
CA ILE A 337 20.90 18.93 -26.67
C ILE A 337 20.97 20.26 -27.45
N ARG A 338 21.59 20.22 -28.63
CA ARG A 338 21.45 21.26 -29.66
C ARG A 338 20.07 21.13 -30.30
N LEU A 339 19.24 22.17 -30.18
CA LEU A 339 17.96 22.27 -30.88
C LEU A 339 18.17 22.58 -32.37
N PRO A 340 17.40 21.96 -33.30
CA PRO A 340 17.44 22.28 -34.71
C PRO A 340 16.78 23.64 -35.01
N ARG A 341 17.37 24.43 -35.91
CA ARG A 341 16.85 25.72 -36.40
C ARG A 341 15.64 25.52 -37.31
N ILE A 342 14.58 26.30 -37.08
CA ILE A 342 13.37 26.37 -37.91
C ILE A 342 13.61 27.34 -39.09
N PRO A 343 13.25 27.02 -40.35
CA PRO A 343 13.32 27.95 -41.48
C PRO A 343 12.27 29.06 -41.36
N GLY A 344 12.69 30.31 -41.58
CA GLY A 344 11.92 31.52 -41.30
C GLY A 344 10.77 31.81 -42.26
N THR A 345 9.70 32.37 -41.70
CA THR A 345 8.65 33.10 -42.42
C THR A 345 9.12 34.53 -42.68
N THR A 346 9.21 34.89 -43.95
CA THR A 346 9.45 36.26 -44.41
C THR A 346 8.25 37.16 -44.09
N ARG A 347 8.44 38.18 -43.25
CA ARG A 347 7.61 39.37 -43.21
C ARG A 347 8.05 40.31 -44.34
N THR A 348 7.17 40.60 -45.28
CA THR A 348 7.26 41.79 -46.13
C THR A 348 6.63 42.97 -45.40
N SER A 349 7.31 44.11 -45.47
CA SER A 349 6.86 45.42 -45.03
C SER A 349 6.87 46.33 -46.24
N THR A 350 5.71 46.92 -46.54
CA THR A 350 5.47 48.31 -46.94
C THR A 350 3.97 48.52 -46.92
#